data_AF-A0A2E3NI05-F1
#
_entry.id   AF-A0A2E3NI05-F1
#
_cell.length_a   1.000
_cell.length_b   1.000
_cell.length_c   1.000
_cell.angle_alpha   90.00
_cell.angle_beta   90.00
_cell.angle_gamma   90.00
#
_symmetry.space_group_name_H-M   'P 1'
#
loop_
_entity.id
_entity.type
_entity.pdbx_description
1 polymer ?
#
loop_
_entity_poly.entity_id
_entity_poly.type
_entity_poly.pdbx_seq_one_letter_code
_entity_poly.pdbx_strand_id
1 'polypeptide(L)' 'MRKVRDWSAVIDRLNSSPKGELKIKMGSPGSAQVTRCRLLAEWSNLEATTKGATLHLRLPGGH' A
#
# COMPACT_ATOMS: atom_id res chain seq x y z
N MET A 1 -20.53 8.19 6.49
CA MET A 1 -19.98 7.21 5.50
C MET A 1 -18.47 7.24 5.55
N ARG A 2 -17.82 6.12 5.88
CA ARG A 2 -16.35 6.03 5.90
C ARG A 2 -15.87 6.05 4.46
N LYS A 3 -15.15 7.09 4.03
CA LYS A 3 -14.56 7.16 2.68
C LYS A 3 -13.64 5.95 2.52
N VAL A 4 -14.04 5.01 1.66
CA VAL A 4 -13.17 3.92 1.22
C VAL A 4 -12.02 4.57 0.47
N ARG A 5 -10.79 4.25 0.85
CA ARG A 5 -9.61 4.79 0.18
C ARG A 5 -9.54 4.16 -1.22
N ASP A 6 -9.38 5.00 -2.23
CA ASP A 6 -9.16 4.56 -3.61
C ASP A 6 -7.73 4.01 -3.72
N TRP A 7 -7.62 2.69 -3.75
CA TRP A 7 -6.33 2.00 -3.80
C TRP A 7 -5.69 2.06 -5.19
N SER A 8 -6.48 2.14 -6.25
CA SER A 8 -5.95 2.33 -7.61
C SER A 8 -5.20 3.65 -7.71
N ALA A 9 -5.80 4.75 -7.22
CA ALA A 9 -5.13 6.04 -7.19
C ALA A 9 -3.86 6.05 -6.31
N VAL A 10 -3.83 5.24 -5.23
CA VAL A 10 -2.62 5.07 -4.41
C VAL A 10 -1.52 4.34 -5.18
N ILE A 11 -1.87 3.32 -5.95
CA ILE A 11 -0.93 2.57 -6.78
C ILE A 11 -0.41 3.43 -7.94
N ASP A 12 -1.25 4.23 -8.59
CA ASP A 12 -0.81 5.19 -9.63
C ASP A 12 0.21 6.19 -9.07
N ARG A 13 -0.04 6.68 -7.85
CA ARG A 13 0.90 7.55 -7.14
C ARG A 13 2.19 6.82 -6.77
N LEU A 14 2.14 5.54 -6.42
CA LEU A 14 3.32 4.72 -6.15
C LEU A 14 4.15 4.52 -7.42
N ASN A 15 3.52 4.21 -8.56
CA ASN A 15 4.17 4.10 -9.87
C ASN A 15 4.83 5.40 -10.33
N SER A 16 4.25 6.54 -9.95
CA SER A 16 4.80 7.87 -10.23
C SER A 16 5.81 8.36 -9.18
N SER A 17 6.03 7.60 -8.09
CA SER A 17 6.91 8.00 -7.01
C SER A 17 8.37 7.76 -7.41
N PRO A 18 9.26 8.77 -7.37
CA PRO A 18 10.65 8.60 -7.78
C PRO A 18 11.43 7.61 -6.90
N LYS A 19 10.96 7.36 -5.67
CA LYS A 19 11.56 6.36 -4.76
C LYS A 19 10.93 4.97 -4.88
N GLY A 20 9.86 4.83 -5.67
CA GLY A 20 9.08 3.61 -5.76
C GLY A 20 8.56 3.11 -4.40
N GLU A 21 8.35 4.01 -3.42
CA GLU A 21 7.85 3.66 -2.09
C GLU A 21 6.73 4.61 -1.63
N LEU A 22 5.84 4.09 -0.78
CA LEU A 22 4.76 4.85 -0.14
C LEU A 22 4.44 4.29 1.25
N LYS A 23 4.33 5.18 2.23
CA LYS A 23 3.98 4.82 3.62
C LYS A 23 2.62 5.42 3.96
N ILE A 24 1.72 4.58 4.44
CA ILE A 24 0.31 4.91 4.60
C ILE A 24 -0.13 4.53 6.00
N LYS A 25 -0.58 5.52 6.79
CA LYS A 25 -1.16 5.25 8.10
C LYS A 25 -2.59 4.74 7.96
N MET A 26 -2.85 3.60 8.59
CA MET A 26 -4.14 2.94 8.65
C MET A 26 -4.80 3.19 10.00
N GLY A 27 -6.09 2.86 10.11
CA GLY A 27 -6.83 3.08 11.35
C GLY A 27 -6.41 2.14 12.50
N SER A 28 -5.87 0.97 12.15
CA SER A 28 -5.41 -0.04 13.11
C SER A 28 -4.41 -1.02 12.48
N PRO A 29 -3.61 -1.75 13.29
CA PRO A 29 -2.73 -2.80 12.79
C PRO A 29 -3.46 -3.88 11.97
N GLY A 30 -4.62 -4.35 12.45
CA GLY A 30 -5.43 -5.32 11.72
C GLY A 30 -5.92 -4.80 10.37
N SER A 31 -6.33 -3.53 10.29
CA SER A 31 -6.72 -2.93 9.00
C SER A 31 -5.55 -2.83 8.01
N ALA A 32 -4.32 -2.60 8.51
CA ALA A 32 -3.13 -2.60 7.68
C ALA A 32 -2.83 -3.99 7.13
N GLN A 33 -2.94 -5.04 7.96
CA GLN A 33 -2.72 -6.43 7.54
C GLN A 33 -3.76 -6.90 6.51
N VAL A 34 -5.05 -6.64 6.75
CA VAL A 34 -6.11 -7.00 5.80
C VAL A 34 -5.92 -6.28 4.47
N THR A 35 -5.58 -4.99 4.52
CA THR A 35 -5.32 -4.21 3.30
C THR A 35 -4.10 -4.75 2.56
N ARG A 36 -3.01 -5.07 3.26
CA ARG A 36 -1.83 -5.71 2.68
C ARG A 36 -2.20 -6.97 1.89
N CYS A 37 -2.97 -7.88 2.48
CA CYS A 37 -3.36 -9.13 1.81
C CYS A 37 -4.19 -8.86 0.54
N ARG A 38 -5.11 -7.89 0.59
CA ARG A 38 -5.91 -7.50 -0.60
C ARG A 38 -5.03 -6.94 -1.71
N LEU A 39 -4.14 -6.01 -1.37
CA LEU A 39 -3.25 -5.41 -2.34
C LEU A 39 -2.31 -6.44 -3.00
N LEU A 40 -1.81 -7.41 -2.24
CA LEU A 40 -0.96 -8.48 -2.79
C LEU A 40 -1.74 -9.46 -3.69
N ALA A 41 -3.05 -9.61 -3.48
CA ALA A 41 -3.90 -10.44 -4.33
C ALA A 41 -4.25 -9.73 -5.65
N GLU A 42 -4.40 -8.41 -5.63
CA GLU A 42 -4.80 -7.61 -6.79
C GLU A 42 -3.61 -7.11 -7.64
N TRP A 43 -2.45 -6.84 -7.04
CA TRP A 43 -1.26 -6.34 -7.73
C TRP A 43 -0.06 -7.26 -7.48
N SER A 44 0.20 -8.17 -8.42
CA SER A 44 1.24 -9.20 -8.30
C SER A 44 2.67 -8.64 -8.24
N ASN A 45 2.90 -7.43 -8.76
CA ASN A 45 4.21 -6.76 -8.77
C ASN A 45 4.36 -5.70 -7.66
N LEU A 46 3.62 -5.86 -6.56
CA LEU A 46 3.65 -4.93 -5.43
C LEU A 46 4.30 -5.60 -4.22
N GLU A 47 5.25 -4.91 -3.60
CA GLU A 47 5.76 -5.29 -2.29
C GLU A 47 4.98 -4.53 -1.21
N ALA A 48 4.23 -5.25 -0.38
CA ALA A 48 3.45 -4.66 0.72
C ALA A 48 3.84 -5.29 2.06
N THR A 49 4.26 -4.44 3.02
CA THR A 49 4.60 -4.84 4.39
C THR A 49 3.89 -3.94 5.41
N THR A 50 3.83 -4.36 6.67
CA THR A 50 3.16 -3.59 7.73
C THR A 50 4.05 -3.42 8.94
N LYS A 51 4.12 -2.21 9.48
CA LYS A 51 4.74 -1.89 10.78
C LYS A 51 3.70 -1.25 11.68
N GLY A 52 3.12 -2.05 12.59
CA GLY A 52 1.97 -1.63 13.39
C GLY A 52 0.79 -1.23 12.50
N ALA A 53 0.28 -0.01 12.67
CA ALA A 53 -0.80 0.54 11.84
C ALA A 53 -0.31 1.18 10.52
N THR A 54 0.97 1.08 10.18
CA THR A 54 1.51 1.67 8.95
C THR A 54 1.67 0.59 7.89
N LEU A 55 1.06 0.81 6.73
CA LEU A 55 1.23 0.02 5.51
C LEU A 55 2.37 0.64 4.67
N HIS A 56 3.34 -0.18 4.30
CA HIS A 56 4.49 0.19 3.49
C HIS A 56 4.35 -0.50 2.14
N LEU A 57 4.26 0.30 1.08
CA LEU A 57 4.16 -0.15 -0.30
C LEU A 57 5.47 0.17 -1.04
N ARG A 58 5.94 -0.75 -1.86
CA ARG A 58 7.13 -0.59 -2.69
C ARG A 58 6.96 -1.31 -4.03
N LEU A 59 7.60 -0.78 -5.07
CA LEU A 59 7.76 -1.47 -6.35
C LEU A 59 9.11 -2.20 -6.40
N PRO A 60 9.14 -3.47 -6.84
CA PRO A 60 10.39 -4.19 -7.02
C PRO A 60 11.18 -3.53 -8.16
N GLY A 61 12.36 -2.99 -7.85
CA GLY A 61 13.23 -2.33 -8.83
C GLY A 61 13.27 -0.79 -8.78
N GLY A 62 12.67 -0.14 -7.78
CA GLY A 62 12.89 1.30 -7.54
C GLY A 62 14.35 1.58 -7.16
N HIS A 63 15.11 2.08 -8.12
CA HIS A 63 16.50 2.55 -7.96
C HIS A 63 16.53 4.01 -7.51
#